data_AF-A0A0G1PK24-F1
#
_entry.id   AF-A0A0G1PK24-F1
#
_cell.length_a   1.000
_cell.length_b   1.000
_cell.length_c   1.000
_cell.angle_alpha   90.00
_cell.angle_beta   90.00
_cell.angle_gamma   90.00
#
_symmetry.space_group_name_H-M   'P 1'
#
loop_
_entity.id
_entity.type
_entity.pdbx_description
1 polymer ?
#
loop_
_entity_poly.entity_id
_entity_poly.type
_entity_poly.pdbx_seq_one_letter_code
_entity_poly.pdbx_strand_id
1 'polypeptide(L)' 'MELTFGITAVILCILYVIMLVILRDVQTLDYVIFKIFFVLAITLFCVLGGLYFSAIIWIVNLAIQFLLLYMILDD' A
#
# COMPACT_ATOMS: atom_id res chain seq x y z
N MET A 1 -10.94 19.83 4.39
CA MET A 1 -10.38 18.72 5.18
C MET A 1 -10.15 17.50 4.27
N GLU A 2 -11.16 17.06 3.53
CA GLU A 2 -11.06 15.96 2.54
C GLU A 2 -9.97 16.18 1.47
N LEU A 3 -9.86 17.39 0.92
CA LEU A 3 -8.83 17.72 -0.08
C LEU A 3 -7.40 17.46 0.43
N THR A 4 -7.12 17.78 1.69
CA THR A 4 -5.80 17.57 2.30
C THR A 4 -5.49 16.08 2.40
N PHE A 5 -6.45 15.26 2.85
CA PHE A 5 -6.30 13.81 2.89
C PHE A 5 -6.14 13.20 1.49
N GLY A 6 -6.88 13.71 0.49
CA GLY A 6 -6.73 13.30 -0.90
C GLY A 6 -5.34 13.58 -1.46
N ILE A 7 -4.80 14.79 -1.23
CA ILE A 7 -3.42 15.14 -1.64
C ILE A 7 -2.40 14.22 -0.92
N THR A 8 -2.57 13.99 0.38
CA THR A 8 -1.71 13.06 1.13
C THR A 8 -1.76 11.65 0.56
N ALA A 9 -2.96 11.15 0.23
CA ALA A 9 -3.13 9.85 -0.41
C ALA A 9 -2.36 9.75 -1.73
N VAL A 10 -2.47 10.77 -2.60
CA VAL A 10 -1.73 10.82 -3.87
C VAL A 10 -0.22 10.81 -3.66
N ILE A 11 0.30 11.58 -2.69
CA ILE A 11 1.74 11.58 -2.35
C ILE A 11 2.18 10.19 -1.90
N LEU A 12 1.41 9.55 -1.02
CA LEU A 12 1.71 8.19 -0.58
C LEU A 12 1.67 7.19 -1.74
N CYS A 13 0.71 7.29 -2.66
CA CYS A 13 0.68 6.45 -3.87
C CYS A 13 1.97 6.57 -4.69
N ILE A 14 2.47 7.79 -4.89
CA ILE A 14 3.72 8.05 -5.63
C ILE A 14 4.92 7.42 -4.90
N LEU A 15 5.02 7.63 -3.59
CA LEU A 15 6.09 7.04 -2.77
C LEU A 15 6.07 5.51 -2.80
N TYR A 16 4.88 4.91 -2.79
CA TYR A 16 4.72 3.46 -2.91
C TYR A 16 5.23 2.94 -4.26
N VAL A 17 4.90 3.62 -5.37
CA VAL A 17 5.40 3.23 -6.70
C VAL A 17 6.92 3.37 -6.77
N ILE A 18 7.49 4.45 -6.25
CA ILE A 18 8.94 4.64 -6.18
C ILE A 18 9.61 3.51 -5.39
N MET A 19 9.04 3.16 -4.24
CA MET A 19 9.53 2.05 -3.41
C MET A 19 9.47 0.71 -4.17
N LEU A 20 8.39 0.43 -4.92
CA LEU A 20 8.29 -0.79 -5.74
C LEU A 20 9.36 -0.84 -6.83
N VAL A 21 9.73 0.30 -7.41
CA VAL A 21 10.78 0.37 -8.44
C VAL A 21 12.16 0.15 -7.84
N ILE A 22 12.46 0.80 -6.71
CA ILE A 22 13.79 0.73 -6.07
C ILE A 22 14.04 -0.65 -5.45
N LEU A 23 13.04 -1.23 -4.78
CA LEU A 23 13.17 -2.47 -4.02
C LEU A 23 12.55 -3.67 -4.74
N ARG A 24 12.46 -3.61 -6.07
CA ARG A 24 11.79 -4.63 -6.89
C ARG A 24 12.30 -6.04 -6.63
N ASP A 25 13.61 -6.19 -6.48
CA ASP A 25 14.29 -7.49 -6.36
C ASP A 25 14.47 -7.94 -4.90
N VAL A 26 14.00 -7.14 -3.94
CA VAL A 26 14.08 -7.45 -2.52
C VAL A 26 12.77 -8.10 -2.09
N GLN A 27 12.81 -9.39 -1.72
CA GLN A 27 11.64 -10.13 -1.22
C GLN A 27 11.85 -10.63 0.21
N THR A 28 12.41 -9.78 1.08
CA THR A 28 12.54 -10.11 2.50
C THR A 28 11.22 -9.95 3.24
N LEU A 29 11.04 -10.70 4.32
CA LEU A 29 9.84 -10.64 5.17
C LEU A 29 9.58 -9.21 5.69
N ASP A 30 10.62 -8.50 6.11
CA ASP A 30 10.52 -7.11 6.58
C ASP A 30 9.98 -6.16 5.49
N TYR A 31 10.39 -6.37 4.24
CA TYR A 31 9.93 -5.56 3.11
C TYR A 31 8.45 -5.81 2.81
N VAL A 32 7.99 -7.06 2.91
CA VAL A 32 6.57 -7.40 2.72
C VAL A 32 5.70 -6.80 3.83
N ILE A 33 6.14 -6.90 5.08
CA ILE A 33 5.45 -6.26 6.22
C ILE A 33 5.38 -4.74 6.04
N PHE A 34 6.49 -4.11 5.64
CA PHE A 34 6.52 -2.67 5.39
C PHE A 34 5.53 -2.26 4.29
N LYS A 35 5.49 -3.00 3.17
CA LYS A 35 4.50 -2.78 2.09
C LYS A 35 3.06 -2.85 2.61
N ILE A 36 2.73 -3.83 3.45
CA ILE A 36 1.40 -3.98 4.04
C ILE A 36 1.01 -2.72 4.83
N PHE A 37 1.87 -2.27 5.75
CA PHE A 37 1.60 -1.05 6.53
C PHE A 37 1.48 0.19 5.65
N PHE A 38 2.29 0.29 4.60
CA PHE A 38 2.24 1.41 3.67
C PHE A 38 0.92 1.44 2.88
N VAL A 39 0.47 0.29 2.38
CA VAL A 39 -0.82 0.16 1.67
C VAL A 39 -2.00 0.42 2.60
N LEU A 40 -1.93 -0.01 3.87
CA LEU A 40 -2.93 0.33 4.89
C LEU A 40 -3.04 1.85 5.10
N ALA A 41 -1.91 2.55 5.18
CA ALA A 41 -1.89 4.00 5.30
C ALA A 41 -2.56 4.66 4.08
N ILE A 42 -2.19 4.27 2.86
CA ILE A 42 -2.83 4.80 1.64
C ILE A 42 -4.34 4.58 1.68
N THR A 43 -4.78 3.37 2.01
CA THR A 43 -6.20 3.01 2.08
C THR A 43 -6.94 3.90 3.08
N LEU A 44 -6.39 4.11 4.27
CA LEU A 44 -6.96 4.98 5.30
C LEU A 44 -7.10 6.42 4.78
N PHE A 45 -6.05 6.98 4.19
CA PHE A 45 -6.09 8.34 3.64
C PHE A 45 -7.03 8.47 2.44
N CYS A 46 -7.17 7.43 1.61
CA CYS A 46 -8.18 7.41 0.55
C CYS A 46 -9.60 7.44 1.11
N VAL A 47 -9.90 6.64 2.16
CA VAL A 47 -11.22 6.63 2.80
C VAL A 47 -11.53 7.98 3.46
N LEU A 48 -10.58 8.54 4.22
CA LEU A 48 -10.73 9.86 4.87
C LEU A 48 -10.85 11.01 3.87
N GLY A 49 -10.27 10.86 2.66
CA GLY A 49 -10.37 11.82 1.57
C GLY A 49 -11.58 11.61 0.64
N GLY A 50 -12.47 10.64 0.91
CA GLY A 50 -13.63 10.35 0.07
C GLY A 50 -13.31 9.65 -1.26
N LEU A 51 -12.08 9.16 -1.44
CA LEU A 51 -11.60 8.51 -2.66
C LEU A 51 -11.89 7.00 -2.66
N TYR A 52 -13.17 6.63 -2.55
CA TYR A 52 -13.58 5.24 -2.38
C TYR A 52 -13.14 4.31 -3.52
N PHE A 53 -13.20 4.77 -4.77
CA PHE A 53 -12.75 3.99 -5.92
C PHE A 53 -11.25 3.65 -5.83
N SER A 54 -10.43 4.63 -5.42
CA SER A 54 -9.00 4.42 -5.18
C SER A 54 -8.78 3.45 -4.01
N ALA A 55 -9.52 3.62 -2.91
CA ALA A 55 -9.42 2.75 -1.73
C ALA A 55 -9.64 1.27 -2.07
N ILE A 56 -10.58 0.93 -2.95
CA ILE A 56 -10.81 -0.45 -3.40
C ILE A 56 -9.58 -1.05 -4.07
N ILE A 57 -8.90 -0.28 -4.93
CA ILE A 57 -7.67 -0.73 -5.62
C ILE A 57 -6.59 -1.09 -4.58
N TRP A 58 -6.46 -0.26 -3.54
CA TRP A 58 -5.49 -0.49 -2.47
C TRP A 58 -5.86 -1.67 -1.57
N ILE A 59 -7.15 -1.92 -1.33
CA ILE A 59 -7.62 -3.12 -0.63
C ILE A 59 -7.26 -4.39 -1.42
N VAL A 60 -7.43 -4.38 -2.75
CA VAL A 60 -7.01 -5.51 -3.60
C VAL A 60 -5.48 -5.69 -3.55
N ASN A 61 -4.71 -4.60 -3.60
CA ASN A 61 -3.25 -4.66 -3.45
C ASN A 61 -2.85 -5.26 -2.08
N LEU A 62 -3.55 -4.88 -1.02
CA LEU A 62 -3.34 -5.39 0.33
C LEU A 62 -3.55 -6.91 0.40
N ALA A 63 -4.60 -7.43 -0.24
CA ALA A 63 -4.85 -8.88 -0.30
C ALA A 63 -3.70 -9.63 -1.00
N ILE A 64 -3.12 -9.06 -2.06
CA ILE A 64 -1.95 -9.62 -2.74
C ILE A 64 -0.71 -9.62 -1.81
N GLN A 65 -0.47 -8.55 -1.05
CA GLN A 65 0.64 -8.52 -0.10
C GLN A 65 0.47 -9.53 1.04
N PHE A 66 -0.75 -9.76 1.52
CA PHE A 66 -1.02 -10.81 2.51
C PHE A 66 -0.80 -12.21 1.94
N LEU A 67 -1.16 -12.45 0.68
CA LEU A 67 -0.88 -13.72 0.01
C LEU A 67 0.64 -13.95 -0.12
N LEU A 68 1.39 -12.92 -0.51
CA LEU A 68 2.86 -12.99 -0.56
C LEU A 68 3.47 -13.26 0.83
N LEU A 69 2.96 -12.61 1.87
CA LEU A 69 3.42 -12.84 3.24
C LEU A 69 3.17 -14.29 3.67
N TYR A 70 2.00 -14.83 3.35
CA TYR A 70 1.67 -16.23 3.64
C TYR A 70 2.65 -17.19 2.95
N MET A 71 2.94 -16.97 1.66
CA MET A 71 3.88 -17.81 0.91
C MET A 71 5.29 -17.79 1.52
N ILE A 72 5.78 -16.62 1.93
CA ILE A 72 7.12 -16.48 2.55
C ILE A 72 7.19 -17.13 3.94
N LEU A 73 6.07 -17.22 4.66
CA LEU A 73 6.01 -17.84 5.99
C LEU A 73 5.89 -19.37 5.94
N ASP A 74 5.46 -19.94 4.81
CA ASP A 74 5.28 -21.38 4.61
C ASP A 74 6.58 -22.07 4.11
N ASP A 75 7.49 -21.31 3.50
CA ASP A 75 8.83 -21.73 3.06
C ASP A 75 9.86 -21.75 4.22
#